data_AF-E3MZP5-F1
#
_entry.id   AF-E3MZP5-F1
#
_cell.length_a   1.000
_cell.length_b   1.000
_cell.length_c   1.000
_cell.angle_alpha   90.00
_cell.angle_beta   90.00
_cell.angle_gamma   90.00
#
_symmetry.space_group_name_H-M   'P 1'
#
loop_
_entity.id
_entity.type
_entity.pdbx_description
1 polymer ?
#
loop_
_entity_poly.entity_id
_entity_poly.type
_entity_poly.pdbx_seq_one_letter_code
_entity_poly.pdbx_strand_id
1 'polypeptide(L)'
;MTSCTINFKWKFDWSELKKQGVDEITGVIIVKSAEEEYRSAEKLELKLSEDDQVATNLIVSAMYFDICNYEYYLIPHHASGKRDYEEMFAPSDQNDTILVVEGKKLHVNKTFLSYHSKDFRALFSCLESKELKMDEIPIRYVSFEDFALLLRTFYSNPVFVTDATVEKLLELARRFLVSSVIKVSEHHLLNMSKLDNQKMLCLADEYRLPKLLEKCIYELNTMEKAKQMKQSKEFKKLSDETKAKIVDRFFKLAHI
;
A
#
# COMPACT_ATOMS: atom_id res chain seq x y z
N MET A 1 -48.51 21.41 18.54
CA MET A 1 -47.19 21.13 19.14
C MET A 1 -46.15 21.79 18.23
N THR A 2 -45.39 22.74 18.75
CA THR A 2 -44.33 23.43 18.01
C THR A 2 -43.07 22.56 18.04
N SER A 3 -42.70 21.97 16.90
CA SER A 3 -41.43 21.26 16.75
C SER A 3 -40.27 22.26 16.73
N CYS A 4 -39.17 21.93 17.41
CA CYS A 4 -37.92 22.69 17.37
C CYS A 4 -36.91 22.00 16.46
N THR A 5 -36.11 22.76 15.71
CA THR A 5 -34.98 22.21 14.94
C THR A 5 -33.68 22.59 15.64
N ILE A 6 -32.88 21.58 15.98
CA ILE A 6 -31.59 21.76 16.62
C ILE A 6 -30.50 21.56 15.55
N ASN A 7 -29.61 22.55 15.42
CA ASN A 7 -28.50 22.52 14.47
C ASN A 7 -27.18 22.29 15.21
N PHE A 8 -26.54 21.15 14.93
CA PHE A 8 -25.22 20.82 15.44
C PHE A 8 -24.15 21.23 14.44
N LYS A 9 -23.09 21.87 14.94
CA LYS A 9 -21.90 22.23 14.15
C LYS A 9 -20.69 21.52 14.72
N TRP A 10 -20.05 20.71 13.90
CA TRP A 10 -18.82 19.97 14.24
C TRP A 10 -17.64 20.72 13.65
N LYS A 11 -16.68 21.06 14.50
CA LYS A 11 -15.43 21.72 14.11
C LYS A 11 -14.28 20.79 14.41
N PHE A 12 -13.41 20.62 13.43
CA PHE A 12 -12.21 19.81 13.54
C PHE A 12 -10.99 20.71 13.60
N ASP A 13 -10.08 20.44 14.54
CA ASP A 13 -8.81 21.14 14.61
C ASP A 13 -7.85 20.58 13.56
N TRP A 14 -7.98 21.08 12.33
CA TRP A 14 -7.12 20.69 11.21
C TRP A 14 -5.64 21.03 11.46
N SER A 15 -5.33 22.01 12.32
CA SER A 15 -3.95 22.35 12.64
C SER A 15 -3.26 21.25 13.45
N GLU A 16 -4.00 20.61 14.36
CA GLU A 16 -3.51 19.48 15.15
C GLU A 16 -3.50 18.18 14.34
N LEU A 17 -4.55 17.94 13.54
CA LEU A 17 -4.64 16.78 12.65
C LEU A 17 -3.49 16.75 11.62
N LYS A 18 -3.08 17.91 11.09
CA LYS A 18 -1.92 18.02 10.20
C LYS A 18 -0.60 17.71 10.86
N LYS A 19 -0.39 18.09 12.12
CA LYS A 19 0.83 17.70 12.86
C LYS A 19 0.94 16.18 13.00
N GLN A 20 -0.21 15.49 12.99
CA GLN A 20 -0.32 14.03 13.01
C GLN A 20 -0.34 13.41 11.60
N GLY A 21 -0.16 14.23 10.55
CA GLY A 21 -0.09 13.80 9.16
C GLY A 21 -1.43 13.31 8.58
N VAL A 22 -2.56 13.77 9.12
CA VAL A 22 -3.91 13.44 8.64
C VAL A 22 -4.33 14.47 7.58
N ASP A 23 -4.71 13.99 6.40
CA ASP A 23 -5.07 14.84 5.26
C ASP A 23 -6.55 14.72 4.87
N GLU A 24 -7.22 13.62 5.24
CA GLU A 24 -8.66 13.43 5.07
C GLU A 24 -9.22 12.70 6.30
N ILE A 25 -10.47 12.99 6.66
CA ILE A 25 -11.23 12.20 7.64
C ILE A 25 -12.48 11.69 6.96
N THR A 26 -12.73 10.39 7.06
CA THR A 26 -14.03 9.81 6.70
C THR A 26 -14.69 9.17 7.90
N GLY A 27 -16.00 9.13 7.93
CA GLY A 27 -16.70 8.40 8.97
C GLY A 27 -18.15 8.79 9.11
N VAL A 28 -18.70 8.54 10.29
CA VAL A 28 -20.08 8.90 10.60
C VAL A 28 -20.17 9.52 11.99
N ILE A 29 -20.97 10.58 12.09
CA ILE A 29 -21.47 11.10 13.36
C ILE A 29 -22.96 10.77 13.43
N ILE A 30 -23.37 10.17 14.53
CA ILE A 30 -24.75 9.81 14.80
C ILE A 30 -25.20 10.67 15.98
N VAL A 31 -26.24 11.48 15.78
CA VAL A 31 -26.85 12.25 16.85
C VAL A 31 -28.25 11.70 17.11
N LYS A 32 -28.58 11.46 18.37
CA LYS A 32 -29.84 10.84 18.81
C LYS A 32 -30.45 11.62 19.98
N SER A 33 -31.77 11.77 19.99
CA SER A 33 -32.47 12.26 21.19
C SER A 33 -32.29 11.26 22.34
N ALA A 34 -32.14 11.80 23.56
CA ALA A 34 -32.02 11.03 24.79
C ALA A 34 -33.38 10.53 25.30
N GLU A 35 -34.49 11.12 24.83
CA GLU A 35 -35.83 10.68 25.23
C GLU A 35 -36.27 9.45 24.42
N GLU A 36 -36.59 8.37 25.13
CA GLU A 36 -36.87 7.07 24.52
C GLU A 36 -38.13 7.05 23.63
N GLU A 37 -39.06 7.98 23.86
CA GLU A 37 -40.30 8.11 23.10
C GLU A 37 -40.10 8.70 21.70
N TYR A 38 -38.96 9.37 21.43
CA TYR A 38 -38.71 10.11 20.19
C TYR A 38 -37.34 9.78 19.57
N ARG A 39 -37.00 8.49 19.46
CA ARG A 39 -35.73 7.97 18.87
C ARG A 39 -35.54 8.30 17.38
N SER A 40 -35.50 9.58 17.04
CA SER A 40 -34.90 10.05 15.80
C SER A 40 -33.39 10.03 15.98
N ALA A 41 -32.71 9.32 15.10
CA ALA A 41 -31.26 9.28 15.04
C ALA A 41 -30.85 9.75 13.65
N GLU A 42 -30.13 10.86 13.60
CA GLU A 42 -29.64 11.45 12.37
C GLU A 42 -28.19 11.06 12.16
N LYS A 43 -27.90 10.51 10.98
CA LYS A 43 -26.58 10.05 10.60
C LYS A 43 -25.98 11.04 9.61
N LEU A 44 -24.86 11.62 9.99
CA LEU A 44 -24.05 12.47 9.13
C LEU A 44 -22.84 11.68 8.67
N GLU A 45 -22.86 11.24 7.41
CA GLU A 45 -21.68 10.70 6.75
C GLU A 45 -20.72 11.85 6.44
N LEU A 46 -19.48 11.68 6.87
CA LEU A 46 -18.43 12.67 6.74
C LEU A 46 -17.38 12.16 5.75
N LYS A 47 -17.03 13.05 4.82
CA LYS A 47 -15.79 13.01 4.07
C LYS A 47 -15.26 14.44 4.06
N LEU A 48 -14.31 14.72 4.93
CA LEU A 48 -13.81 16.07 5.16
C LEU A 48 -12.32 16.13 4.80
N SER A 49 -11.96 17.20 4.11
CA SER A 49 -10.59 17.61 3.83
C SER A 49 -10.30 18.96 4.50
N GLU A 50 -9.09 19.51 4.37
CA GLU A 50 -8.73 20.82 4.96
C GLU A 50 -9.71 21.95 4.59
N ASP A 51 -10.27 21.90 3.38
CA ASP A 51 -11.24 22.90 2.89
C ASP A 51 -12.60 22.80 3.62
N ASP A 52 -12.86 21.66 4.29
CA ASP A 52 -14.11 21.33 4.97
C ASP A 52 -13.95 21.48 6.50
N GLN A 53 -13.90 22.72 6.98
CA GLN A 53 -13.67 22.97 8.42
C GLN A 53 -14.88 22.71 9.31
N VAL A 54 -16.09 22.72 8.75
CA VAL A 54 -17.33 22.62 9.51
C VAL A 54 -18.31 21.68 8.83
N ALA A 55 -18.74 20.65 9.56
CA ALA A 55 -19.85 19.80 9.16
C ALA A 55 -21.08 20.10 10.01
N THR A 56 -22.27 20.03 9.43
CA THR A 56 -23.53 20.36 10.13
C THR A 56 -24.56 19.27 9.96
N ASN A 57 -25.29 18.95 11.02
CA ASN A 57 -26.49 18.10 10.96
C ASN A 57 -27.64 18.73 11.74
N LEU A 58 -28.86 18.39 11.30
CA LEU A 58 -30.10 18.88 11.86
C LEU A 58 -30.85 17.72 12.51
N ILE A 59 -31.40 17.94 13.69
CA ILE A 59 -32.41 17.07 14.29
C ILE A 59 -33.68 17.86 14.50
N VAL A 60 -34.82 17.27 14.13
CA VAL A 60 -36.14 17.82 14.41
C VAL A 60 -36.67 17.18 15.69
N SER A 61 -36.81 17.98 16.74
CA SER A 61 -37.43 17.56 17.99
C SER A 61 -38.91 17.92 18.02
N ALA A 62 -39.73 17.03 18.56
CA ALA A 62 -41.15 17.27 18.81
C ALA A 62 -41.40 18.21 20.01
N MET A 63 -40.35 18.51 20.78
CA MET A 63 -40.39 19.33 21.99
C MET A 63 -39.72 20.70 21.80
N TYR A 64 -39.98 21.62 22.72
CA TYR A 64 -39.41 22.96 22.72
C TYR A 64 -37.89 22.97 23.04
N PHE A 65 -37.43 21.95 23.77
CA PHE A 65 -36.03 21.66 24.05
C PHE A 65 -35.82 20.14 24.02
N ASP A 66 -34.60 19.69 23.68
CA ASP A 66 -34.26 18.26 23.59
C ASP A 66 -32.86 18.04 24.16
N ILE A 67 -32.66 16.89 24.80
CA ILE A 67 -31.33 16.44 25.24
C ILE A 67 -30.84 15.47 24.17
N CYS A 68 -29.77 15.81 23.46
CA CYS A 68 -29.21 14.96 22.42
C CYS A 68 -27.89 14.34 22.86
N ASN A 69 -27.71 13.07 22.54
CA ASN A 69 -26.44 12.36 22.66
C ASN A 69 -25.83 12.17 21.27
N TYR A 70 -24.51 12.06 21.19
CA TYR A 70 -23.82 11.75 19.94
C TYR A 70 -22.83 10.60 20.10
N GLU A 71 -22.65 9.86 19.02
CA GLU A 71 -21.61 8.85 18.83
C GLU A 71 -20.89 9.13 17.52
N TYR A 72 -19.60 8.82 17.44
CA TYR A 72 -18.82 9.01 16.23
C TYR A 72 -17.91 7.83 15.94
N TYR A 73 -17.72 7.54 14.66
CA TYR A 73 -16.78 6.55 14.15
C TYR A 73 -16.02 7.23 13.03
N LEU A 74 -14.83 7.75 13.33
CA LEU A 74 -14.02 8.54 12.41
C LEU A 74 -12.71 7.81 12.11
N ILE A 75 -12.35 7.77 10.84
CA ILE A 75 -11.13 7.16 10.32
C ILE A 75 -10.26 8.29 9.78
N PRO A 76 -9.09 8.56 10.41
CA PRO A 76 -8.12 9.45 9.83
C PRO A 76 -7.44 8.76 8.65
N HIS A 77 -7.41 9.45 7.52
CA HIS A 77 -6.61 9.10 6.36
C HIS A 77 -5.39 9.99 6.33
N HIS A 78 -4.24 9.35 6.52
CA HIS A 78 -2.97 10.00 6.27
C HIS A 78 -2.77 10.04 4.77
N ALA A 79 -2.41 11.19 4.20
CA ALA A 79 -1.77 11.09 2.89
C ALA A 79 -0.55 10.20 3.10
N SER A 80 -0.41 9.17 2.27
CA SER A 80 0.90 8.60 2.02
C SER A 80 1.77 9.80 1.67
N GLY A 81 2.63 10.23 2.60
CA GLY A 81 3.14 11.61 2.63
C GLY A 81 3.51 12.07 1.24
N LYS A 82 3.10 13.30 0.86
CA LYS A 82 3.47 13.95 -0.40
C LYS A 82 4.81 13.37 -0.84
N ARG A 83 4.77 12.59 -1.92
CA ARG A 83 5.90 11.78 -2.35
C ARG A 83 6.93 12.79 -2.84
N ASP A 84 7.74 13.31 -1.94
CA ASP A 84 8.70 14.37 -2.25
C ASP A 84 9.90 13.75 -2.94
N TYR A 85 9.63 13.32 -4.17
CA TYR A 85 10.63 12.84 -5.09
C TYR A 85 11.55 13.99 -5.55
N GLU A 86 11.11 15.24 -5.39
CA GLU A 86 11.91 16.39 -5.77
C GLU A 86 13.11 16.52 -4.84
N GLU A 87 12.91 16.46 -3.52
CA GLU A 87 14.03 16.46 -2.57
C GLU A 87 14.91 15.21 -2.74
N MET A 88 14.29 14.03 -2.85
CA MET A 88 15.01 12.75 -2.93
C MET A 88 15.94 12.66 -4.16
N PHE A 89 15.52 13.23 -5.29
CA PHE A 89 16.25 13.16 -6.55
C PHE A 89 16.84 14.51 -7.00
N ALA A 90 16.88 15.50 -6.09
CA ALA A 90 17.56 16.76 -6.33
C ALA A 90 19.07 16.55 -6.52
N PRO A 91 19.75 17.42 -7.27
CA PRO A 91 21.20 17.41 -7.35
C PRO A 91 21.83 17.58 -5.96
N SER A 92 22.78 16.72 -5.61
CA SER A 92 23.64 16.88 -4.44
C SER A 92 25.08 16.51 -4.77
N ASP A 93 26.00 16.83 -3.86
CA ASP A 93 27.40 16.43 -3.91
C ASP A 93 27.60 14.90 -3.83
N GLN A 94 26.59 14.16 -3.40
CA GLN A 94 26.60 12.70 -3.33
C GLN A 94 26.16 12.03 -4.64
N ASN A 95 25.63 12.77 -5.62
CA ASN A 95 25.16 12.24 -6.89
C ASN A 95 26.22 12.41 -7.99
N ASP A 96 26.38 11.38 -8.82
CA ASP A 96 27.41 11.32 -9.88
C ASP A 96 26.82 10.92 -11.25
N THR A 97 25.50 10.79 -11.35
CA THR A 97 24.79 10.47 -12.59
C THR A 97 23.34 10.94 -12.58
N ILE A 98 22.78 11.12 -13.77
CA ILE A 98 21.37 11.44 -13.97
C ILE A 98 20.70 10.29 -14.72
N LEU A 99 19.63 9.76 -14.13
CA LEU A 99 18.70 8.86 -14.82
C LEU A 99 17.50 9.66 -15.30
N VAL A 100 16.99 9.35 -16.49
CA VAL A 100 15.80 10.03 -17.04
C VAL A 100 14.68 9.02 -17.21
N VAL A 101 13.57 9.23 -16.49
CA VAL A 101 12.36 8.39 -16.55
C VAL A 101 11.19 9.28 -16.89
N GLU A 102 10.50 9.02 -18.00
CA GLU A 102 9.38 9.85 -18.49
C GLU A 102 9.71 11.36 -18.56
N GLY A 103 10.95 11.70 -18.96
CA GLY A 103 11.41 13.08 -19.06
C GLY A 103 11.75 13.74 -17.71
N LYS A 104 11.51 13.07 -16.58
CA LYS A 104 11.92 13.53 -15.26
C LYS A 104 13.34 13.07 -14.96
N LYS A 105 14.15 13.98 -14.41
CA LYS A 105 15.55 13.74 -14.06
C LYS A 105 15.65 13.24 -12.63
N LEU A 106 16.40 12.17 -12.43
CA LEU A 106 16.71 11.62 -11.12
C LEU A 106 18.22 11.67 -10.91
N HIS A 107 18.67 12.53 -10.00
CA HIS A 107 20.07 12.57 -9.59
C HIS A 107 20.32 11.42 -8.62
N VAL A 108 21.24 10.51 -8.97
CA VAL A 108 21.51 9.29 -8.22
C VAL A 108 23.00 9.02 -8.10
N ASN A 109 23.38 8.01 -7.32
CA ASN A 109 24.77 7.60 -7.12
C ASN A 109 24.99 6.23 -7.78
N LYS A 110 25.91 6.16 -8.76
CA LYS A 110 26.20 4.94 -9.54
C LYS A 110 26.67 3.79 -8.66
N THR A 111 27.56 4.08 -7.72
CA THR A 111 28.14 3.07 -6.82
C THR A 111 27.05 2.48 -5.93
N PHE A 112 26.20 3.34 -5.36
CA PHE A 112 25.09 2.93 -4.51
C PHE A 112 24.08 2.07 -5.27
N LEU A 113 23.63 2.52 -6.45
CA LEU A 113 22.74 1.71 -7.29
C LEU A 113 23.37 0.38 -7.71
N SER A 114 24.65 0.38 -8.06
CA SER A 114 25.39 -0.84 -8.43
C SER A 114 25.49 -1.85 -7.29
N TYR A 115 25.55 -1.37 -6.04
CA TYR A 115 25.55 -2.22 -4.87
C TYR A 115 24.21 -2.96 -4.69
N HIS A 116 23.11 -2.24 -4.93
CA HIS A 116 21.76 -2.78 -4.76
C HIS A 116 21.22 -3.53 -5.98
N SER A 117 21.69 -3.20 -7.19
CA SER A 117 21.18 -3.73 -8.45
C SER A 117 22.30 -4.26 -9.34
N LYS A 118 22.21 -5.54 -9.68
CA LYS A 118 23.13 -6.16 -10.64
C LYS A 118 22.96 -5.59 -12.05
N ASP A 119 21.75 -5.16 -12.40
CA ASP A 119 21.43 -4.56 -13.70
C ASP A 119 22.10 -3.20 -13.85
N PHE A 120 21.96 -2.31 -12.86
CA PHE A 120 22.65 -1.01 -12.85
C PHE A 120 24.17 -1.16 -12.80
N ARG A 121 24.69 -2.14 -12.05
CA ARG A 121 26.12 -2.44 -12.05
C ARG A 121 26.62 -2.78 -13.47
N ALA A 122 25.92 -3.66 -14.17
CA ALA A 122 26.28 -4.02 -15.54
C ALA A 122 26.14 -2.83 -16.51
N LEU A 123 25.08 -2.03 -16.36
CA LEU A 123 24.84 -0.83 -17.15
C LEU A 123 25.99 0.18 -17.02
N PHE A 124 26.36 0.55 -15.79
CA PHE A 124 27.40 1.55 -15.56
C PHE A 124 28.79 1.06 -15.95
N SER A 125 29.14 -0.20 -15.65
CA SER A 125 30.41 -0.78 -16.12
C SER A 125 30.51 -0.83 -17.65
N CYS A 126 29.40 -1.10 -18.35
CA CYS A 126 29.37 -1.07 -19.81
C CYS A 126 29.61 0.34 -20.37
N LEU A 127 28.99 1.36 -19.78
CA LEU A 127 29.19 2.76 -20.18
C LEU A 127 30.64 3.21 -19.98
N GLU A 128 31.25 2.88 -18.84
CA GLU A 128 32.65 3.18 -18.53
C GLU A 128 33.62 2.48 -19.49
N SER A 129 33.40 1.19 -19.75
CA SER A 129 34.27 0.40 -20.64
C SER A 129 34.30 0.89 -22.09
N LYS A 130 33.22 1.55 -22.53
CA LYS A 130 33.08 2.07 -23.90
C LYS A 130 33.45 3.55 -24.00
N GLU A 131 33.97 4.14 -22.92
CA GLU A 131 34.23 5.57 -22.78
C GLU A 131 33.00 6.45 -23.15
N LEU A 132 31.79 5.88 -23.03
CA LEU A 132 30.54 6.54 -23.34
C LEU A 132 30.17 7.44 -22.15
N LYS A 133 30.61 8.70 -22.21
CA LYS A 133 30.14 9.74 -21.31
C LYS A 133 28.76 10.19 -21.76
N MET A 134 27.72 9.58 -21.19
CA MET A 134 26.36 10.10 -21.29
C MET A 134 26.07 10.95 -20.05
N ASP A 135 25.69 12.21 -20.29
CA ASP A 135 25.28 13.11 -19.21
C ASP A 135 23.95 12.66 -18.59
N GLU A 136 23.09 12.01 -19.38
CA GLU A 136 21.77 11.54 -19.00
C GLU A 136 21.50 10.12 -19.51
N ILE A 137 21.09 9.22 -18.63
CA ILE A 137 20.84 7.81 -18.95
C ILE A 137 19.32 7.53 -18.95
N PRO A 138 18.71 7.27 -20.11
CA PRO A 138 17.27 7.04 -20.18
C PRO A 138 16.89 5.65 -19.67
N ILE A 139 15.94 5.58 -18.73
CA ILE A 139 15.32 4.33 -18.26
C ILE A 139 13.93 4.24 -18.88
N ARG A 140 13.77 3.29 -19.82
CA ARG A 140 12.55 3.16 -20.64
C ARG A 140 11.57 2.14 -20.06
N TYR A 141 10.31 2.20 -20.52
CA TYR A 141 9.26 1.22 -20.21
C TYR A 141 8.91 1.09 -18.72
N VAL A 142 9.12 2.13 -17.92
CA VAL A 142 8.71 2.21 -16.52
C VAL A 142 8.18 3.61 -16.27
N SER A 143 7.11 3.73 -15.47
CA SER A 143 6.65 5.06 -15.06
C SER A 143 7.62 5.66 -14.06
N PHE A 144 7.68 6.99 -14.01
CA PHE A 144 8.47 7.68 -12.99
C PHE A 144 8.05 7.24 -11.58
N GLU A 145 6.74 7.12 -11.37
CA GLU A 145 6.16 6.79 -10.08
C GLU A 145 6.58 5.40 -9.59
N ASP A 146 6.50 4.40 -10.47
CA ASP A 146 6.89 3.02 -10.17
C ASP A 146 8.41 2.94 -9.92
N PHE A 147 9.22 3.60 -10.76
CA PHE A 147 10.67 3.58 -10.60
C PHE A 147 11.12 4.28 -9.32
N ALA A 148 10.51 5.42 -9.00
CA ALA A 148 10.79 6.14 -7.77
C ALA A 148 10.37 5.35 -6.53
N LEU A 149 9.22 4.65 -6.59
CA LEU A 149 8.78 3.72 -5.55
C LEU A 149 9.82 2.62 -5.29
N LEU A 150 10.42 2.05 -6.34
CA LEU A 150 11.51 1.07 -6.18
C LEU A 150 12.70 1.69 -5.44
N LEU A 151 13.20 2.84 -5.90
CA LEU A 151 14.38 3.46 -5.30
C LEU A 151 14.15 3.83 -3.84
N ARG A 152 12.94 4.29 -3.48
CA ARG A 152 12.55 4.62 -2.10
C ARG A 152 12.60 3.46 -1.13
N THR A 153 12.71 2.22 -1.59
CA THR A 153 12.84 1.08 -0.67
C THR A 153 14.24 0.94 -0.07
N PHE A 154 15.25 1.59 -0.66
CA PHE A 154 16.64 1.49 -0.20
C PHE A 154 17.43 2.81 -0.25
N TYR A 155 16.90 3.88 -0.85
CA TYR A 155 17.42 5.24 -0.68
C TYR A 155 16.94 5.87 0.63
N SER A 156 17.60 6.96 1.04
CA SER A 156 17.37 7.76 2.25
C SER A 156 15.90 7.77 2.72
N ASN A 157 15.66 7.41 3.98
CA ASN A 157 14.33 7.22 4.58
C ASN A 157 13.47 6.16 3.85
N PRO A 158 13.86 4.88 3.94
CA PRO A 158 13.23 3.83 3.16
C PRO A 158 11.75 3.64 3.52
N VAL A 159 10.91 3.52 2.49
CA VAL A 159 9.49 3.23 2.66
C VAL A 159 9.28 1.73 2.84
N PHE A 160 8.42 1.37 3.78
CA PHE A 160 8.03 -0.02 4.02
C PHE A 160 7.14 -0.56 2.90
N VAL A 161 7.34 -1.83 2.57
CA VAL A 161 6.47 -2.58 1.67
C VAL A 161 5.09 -2.73 2.30
N THR A 162 4.03 -2.63 1.49
CA THR A 162 2.64 -2.84 1.92
C THR A 162 1.93 -3.77 0.95
N ASP A 163 0.75 -4.28 1.31
CA ASP A 163 -0.05 -5.14 0.42
C ASP A 163 -0.40 -4.45 -0.90
N ALA A 164 -0.54 -3.12 -0.89
CA ALA A 164 -0.82 -2.32 -2.09
C ALA A 164 0.41 -2.16 -3.00
N THR A 165 1.63 -2.15 -2.45
CA THR A 165 2.86 -1.89 -3.21
C THR A 165 3.66 -3.15 -3.53
N VAL A 166 3.44 -4.25 -2.80
CA VAL A 166 4.29 -5.44 -2.84
C VAL A 166 4.39 -6.07 -4.22
N GLU A 167 3.27 -6.20 -4.95
CA GLU A 167 3.27 -6.81 -6.28
C GLU A 167 4.06 -5.98 -7.28
N LYS A 168 3.88 -4.66 -7.27
CA LYS A 168 4.64 -3.73 -8.12
C LYS A 168 6.14 -3.73 -7.76
N LEU A 169 6.46 -3.75 -6.47
CA LEU A 169 7.85 -3.80 -6.02
C LEU A 169 8.54 -5.11 -6.42
N LEU A 170 7.84 -6.24 -6.33
CA LEU A 170 8.34 -7.53 -6.80
C LEU A 170 8.59 -7.51 -8.33
N GLU A 171 7.66 -6.96 -9.11
CA GLU A 171 7.80 -6.76 -10.57
C GLU A 171 9.09 -6.00 -10.91
N LEU A 172 9.26 -4.83 -10.31
CA LEU A 172 10.39 -3.94 -10.57
C LEU A 172 11.71 -4.51 -10.04
N ALA A 173 11.71 -5.11 -8.85
CA ALA A 173 12.90 -5.69 -8.26
C ALA A 173 13.41 -6.89 -9.07
N ARG A 174 12.50 -7.71 -9.63
CA ARG A 174 12.86 -8.77 -10.58
C ARG A 174 13.47 -8.18 -11.85
N ARG A 175 12.86 -7.13 -12.39
CA ARG A 175 13.34 -6.46 -13.62
C ARG A 175 14.72 -5.82 -13.46
N PHE A 176 14.90 -5.00 -12.44
CA PHE A 176 16.16 -4.28 -12.16
C PHE A 176 17.12 -5.09 -11.29
N LEU A 177 16.86 -6.39 -11.07
CA LEU A 177 17.71 -7.30 -10.31
C LEU A 177 18.10 -6.78 -8.91
N VAL A 178 17.13 -6.23 -8.17
CA VAL A 178 17.28 -5.68 -6.82
C VAL A 178 16.90 -6.71 -5.77
N SER A 179 17.84 -7.60 -5.42
CA SER A 179 17.55 -8.75 -4.54
C SER A 179 17.15 -8.36 -3.11
N SER A 180 17.57 -7.20 -2.60
CA SER A 180 17.15 -6.72 -1.27
C SER A 180 15.65 -6.48 -1.20
N VAL A 181 15.06 -5.91 -2.26
CA VAL A 181 13.63 -5.61 -2.31
C VAL A 181 12.81 -6.90 -2.37
N ILE A 182 13.23 -7.89 -3.16
CA ILE A 182 12.60 -9.22 -3.17
C ILE A 182 12.52 -9.82 -1.76
N LYS A 183 13.61 -9.72 -0.98
CA LYS A 183 13.66 -10.27 0.39
C LYS A 183 12.75 -9.51 1.36
N VAL A 184 12.73 -8.17 1.29
CA VAL A 184 11.86 -7.35 2.14
C VAL A 184 10.39 -7.56 1.77
N SER A 185 10.07 -7.70 0.48
CA SER A 185 8.74 -8.06 0.01
C SER A 185 8.30 -9.44 0.49
N GLU A 186 9.16 -10.46 0.41
CA GLU A 186 8.85 -11.78 0.96
C GLU A 186 8.63 -11.73 2.48
N HIS A 187 9.44 -10.95 3.21
CA HIS A 187 9.28 -10.75 4.64
C HIS A 187 7.93 -10.09 4.99
N HIS A 188 7.52 -9.07 4.24
CA HIS A 188 6.21 -8.44 4.40
C HIS A 188 5.07 -9.44 4.18
N LEU A 189 5.12 -10.22 3.10
CA LEU A 189 4.12 -11.24 2.79
C LEU A 189 4.04 -12.33 3.88
N LEU A 190 5.18 -12.70 4.47
CA LEU A 190 5.23 -13.70 5.52
C LEU A 190 4.64 -13.23 6.85
N ASN A 191 4.86 -11.97 7.23
CA ASN A 191 4.67 -11.55 8.62
C ASN A 191 3.62 -10.45 8.82
N MET A 192 3.31 -9.66 7.80
CA MET A 192 2.50 -8.44 7.93
C MET A 192 1.31 -8.39 6.97
N SER A 193 1.38 -9.13 5.86
CA SER A 193 0.34 -9.15 4.83
C SER A 193 -0.98 -9.74 5.31
N LYS A 194 -2.07 -9.15 4.82
CA LYS A 194 -3.45 -9.62 5.02
C LYS A 194 -4.06 -10.22 3.76
N LEU A 195 -3.26 -10.40 2.70
CA LEU A 195 -3.69 -11.06 1.47
C LEU A 195 -4.12 -12.50 1.75
N ASP A 196 -5.06 -13.00 0.94
CA ASP A 196 -5.47 -14.40 0.99
C ASP A 196 -4.34 -15.34 0.55
N ASN A 197 -4.40 -16.58 1.01
CA ASN A 197 -3.35 -17.57 0.75
C ASN A 197 -3.20 -17.88 -0.75
N GLN A 198 -4.28 -17.80 -1.54
CA GLN A 198 -4.26 -18.08 -2.97
C GLN A 198 -3.47 -17.01 -3.74
N LYS A 199 -3.68 -15.73 -3.41
CA LYS A 199 -2.91 -14.61 -3.96
C LYS A 199 -1.45 -14.67 -3.50
N MET A 200 -1.20 -14.93 -2.21
CA MET A 200 0.18 -15.08 -1.70
C MET A 200 0.93 -16.23 -2.40
N LEU A 201 0.27 -17.37 -2.63
CA LEU A 201 0.87 -18.51 -3.33
C LEU A 201 1.20 -18.17 -4.79
N CYS A 202 0.35 -17.41 -5.48
CA CYS A 202 0.66 -16.93 -6.84
C CYS A 202 1.90 -16.03 -6.85
N LEU A 203 1.97 -15.06 -5.95
CA LEU A 203 3.13 -14.18 -5.84
C LEU A 203 4.39 -14.98 -5.53
N ALA A 204 4.29 -15.97 -4.63
CA ALA A 204 5.40 -16.81 -4.25
C ALA A 204 5.94 -17.65 -5.42
N ASP A 205 5.04 -18.24 -6.22
CA ASP A 205 5.41 -19.03 -7.39
C ASP A 205 6.00 -18.16 -8.51
N GLU A 206 5.35 -17.05 -8.84
CA GLU A 206 5.72 -16.16 -9.95
C GLU A 206 7.09 -15.48 -9.71
N TYR A 207 7.33 -15.03 -8.47
CA TYR A 207 8.53 -14.30 -8.10
C TYR A 207 9.60 -15.17 -7.43
N ARG A 208 9.37 -16.49 -7.36
CA ARG A 208 10.29 -17.48 -6.76
C ARG A 208 10.66 -17.11 -5.33
N LEU A 209 9.64 -16.98 -4.47
CA LEU A 209 9.76 -16.67 -3.04
C LEU A 209 9.61 -17.97 -2.24
N PRO A 210 10.70 -18.72 -1.98
CA PRO A 210 10.62 -20.09 -1.50
C PRO A 210 10.02 -20.21 -0.10
N LYS A 211 10.30 -19.26 0.80
CA LYS A 211 9.80 -19.31 2.18
C LYS A 211 8.31 -19.03 2.21
N LEU A 212 7.86 -18.06 1.41
CA LEU A 212 6.43 -17.79 1.25
C LEU A 212 5.71 -18.97 0.61
N LEU A 213 6.29 -19.57 -0.44
CA LEU A 213 5.71 -20.72 -1.13
C LEU A 213 5.49 -21.89 -0.17
N GLU A 214 6.51 -22.21 0.63
CA GLU A 214 6.43 -23.27 1.64
C GLU A 214 5.35 -23.00 2.69
N LYS A 215 5.31 -21.78 3.24
CA LYS A 215 4.27 -21.35 4.20
C LYS A 215 2.87 -21.54 3.60
N CYS A 216 2.66 -21.02 2.38
CA CYS A 216 1.37 -21.07 1.72
C CYS A 216 0.91 -22.51 1.43
N ILE A 217 1.82 -23.41 1.03
CA ILE A 217 1.51 -24.83 0.84
C ILE A 217 1.19 -25.50 2.18
N TYR A 218 1.92 -25.17 3.25
CA TYR A 218 1.65 -25.73 4.57
C TYR A 218 0.27 -25.32 5.11
N GLU A 219 -0.16 -24.09 4.86
CA GLU A 219 -1.48 -23.56 5.23
C GLU A 219 -2.66 -24.25 4.53
N LEU A 220 -2.41 -24.96 3.42
CA LEU A 220 -3.33 -25.93 2.83
C LEU A 220 -3.33 -27.20 3.69
N ASN A 221 -3.83 -27.08 4.93
CA ASN A 221 -3.81 -28.12 5.96
C ASN A 221 -5.15 -28.85 6.13
N THR A 222 -6.17 -28.50 5.36
CA THR A 222 -7.45 -29.22 5.31
C THR A 222 -7.87 -29.48 3.87
N MET A 223 -8.72 -30.49 3.70
CA MET A 223 -9.22 -30.88 2.38
C MET A 223 -10.07 -29.75 1.75
N GLU A 224 -10.79 -28.99 2.56
CA GLU A 224 -11.64 -27.87 2.13
C GLU A 224 -10.81 -26.73 1.58
N LYS A 225 -9.81 -26.24 2.32
CA LYS A 225 -8.92 -25.15 1.88
C LYS A 225 -8.22 -25.50 0.59
N ALA A 226 -7.79 -26.74 0.48
CA ALA A 226 -7.04 -27.19 -0.66
C ALA A 226 -7.98 -27.40 -1.88
N LYS A 227 -9.22 -27.88 -1.70
CA LYS A 227 -10.27 -27.85 -2.76
C LYS A 227 -10.57 -26.42 -3.23
N GLN A 228 -10.72 -25.47 -2.31
CA GLN A 228 -10.93 -24.06 -2.63
C GLN A 228 -9.77 -23.50 -3.45
N MET A 229 -8.52 -23.82 -3.07
CA MET A 229 -7.33 -23.47 -3.85
C MET A 229 -7.42 -24.02 -5.27
N LYS A 230 -7.74 -25.31 -5.47
CA LYS A 230 -7.87 -25.92 -6.80
C LYS A 230 -8.94 -25.24 -7.67
N GLN A 231 -10.01 -24.72 -7.07
CA GLN A 231 -11.11 -24.04 -7.77
C GLN A 231 -10.83 -22.56 -8.08
N SER A 232 -9.82 -21.97 -7.44
CA SER A 232 -9.44 -20.57 -7.62
C SER A 232 -8.96 -20.26 -9.05
N LYS A 233 -9.05 -18.99 -9.45
CA LYS A 233 -8.52 -18.53 -10.74
C LYS A 233 -6.98 -18.51 -10.72
N GLU A 234 -6.44 -18.26 -9.54
CA GLU A 234 -5.05 -18.24 -9.13
C GLU A 234 -4.34 -19.56 -9.46
N PHE A 235 -4.98 -20.69 -9.16
CA PHE A 235 -4.43 -22.02 -9.43
C PHE A 235 -4.07 -22.26 -10.90
N LYS A 236 -4.82 -21.65 -11.84
CA LYS A 236 -4.54 -21.77 -13.27
C LYS A 236 -3.24 -21.07 -13.68
N LYS A 237 -2.83 -20.03 -12.94
CA LYS A 237 -1.62 -19.24 -13.20
C LYS A 237 -0.36 -19.88 -12.63
N LEU A 238 -0.50 -20.83 -11.70
CA LEU A 238 0.63 -21.50 -11.08
C LEU A 238 1.40 -22.35 -12.07
N SER A 239 2.71 -22.43 -11.85
CA SER A 239 3.60 -23.36 -12.52
C SER A 239 3.26 -24.81 -12.19
N ASP A 240 3.62 -25.72 -13.09
CA ASP A 240 3.36 -27.15 -12.91
C ASP A 240 4.12 -27.73 -11.70
N GLU A 241 5.29 -27.18 -11.38
CA GLU A 241 6.04 -27.53 -10.18
C GLU A 241 5.24 -27.21 -8.90
N THR A 242 4.67 -26.01 -8.82
CA THR A 242 3.89 -25.60 -7.65
C THR A 242 2.58 -26.39 -7.56
N LYS A 243 1.92 -26.65 -8.70
CA LYS A 243 0.74 -27.55 -8.74
C LYS A 243 1.08 -28.95 -8.23
N ALA A 244 2.22 -29.51 -8.62
CA ALA A 244 2.67 -30.82 -8.14
C ALA A 244 2.89 -30.83 -6.62
N LYS A 245 3.49 -29.77 -6.06
CA LYS A 245 3.66 -29.63 -4.60
C LYS A 245 2.33 -29.55 -3.85
N ILE A 246 1.34 -28.84 -4.42
CA ILE A 246 -0.03 -28.80 -3.86
C ILE A 246 -0.67 -30.19 -3.91
N VAL A 247 -0.44 -30.95 -4.99
CA VAL A 247 -0.93 -32.33 -5.12
C VAL A 247 -0.28 -33.29 -4.13
N ASP A 248 1.02 -33.21 -3.93
CA ASP A 248 1.71 -33.96 -2.88
C ASP A 248 1.14 -33.62 -1.49
N ARG A 249 0.87 -32.34 -1.22
CA ARG A 249 0.21 -31.91 0.02
C ARG A 249 -1.18 -32.52 0.18
N PHE A 250 -1.97 -32.62 -0.90
CA PHE A 250 -3.27 -33.29 -0.87
C PHE A 250 -3.16 -34.77 -0.49
N PHE A 251 -2.24 -35.51 -1.11
CA PHE A 251 -2.07 -36.94 -0.81
C PHE A 251 -1.69 -37.15 0.66
N LYS A 252 -0.81 -36.31 1.21
CA LYS A 252 -0.45 -36.36 2.64
C LYS A 252 -1.63 -36.13 3.58
N LEU A 253 -2.62 -35.34 3.18
CA LEU A 253 -3.83 -35.10 3.98
C LEU A 253 -4.88 -36.21 3.84
N ALA A 254 -4.91 -36.92 2.71
CA ALA A 254 -5.88 -37.99 2.47
C ALA A 254 -5.51 -39.33 3.15
N HIS A 255 -4.27 -39.44 3.64
CA HIS A 255 -3.76 -40.60 4.37
C HIS A 255 -3.76 -40.43 5.91
N ILE A 256 -4.43 -39.38 6.39
CA ILE A 256 -4.72 -39.11 7.82
C ILE A 256 -6.21 -39.34 8.02
#